data_AF-A0A0S9PNR6-F1
#
_entry.id   AF-A0A0S9PNR6-F1
#
_cell.length_a   1.000
_cell.length_b   1.000
_cell.length_c   1.000
_cell.angle_alpha   90.00
_cell.angle_beta   90.00
_cell.angle_gamma   90.00
#
_symmetry.space_group_name_H-M   'P 1'
#
loop_
_entity.id
_entity.type
_entity.pdbx_description
1 polymer ?
#
loop_
_entity_poly.entity_id
_entity_poly.type
_entity_poly.pdbx_seq_one_letter_code
_entity_poly.pdbx_strand_id
1 'polypeptide(L)' 'MEVTMATDETAWTLEKVQELRSLAQERVPISVISLRLKRPIETVSAKLAELGITPAPEAGAD' A
#
# COMPACT_ATOMS: atom_id res chain seq x y z
N MET A 1 12.92 -21.76 12.65
CA MET A 1 11.91 -20.73 12.96
C MET A 1 11.08 -20.55 11.71
N GLU A 2 10.12 -21.43 11.51
CA GLU A 2 9.21 -21.38 10.38
C GLU A 2 8.04 -20.49 10.80
N VAL A 3 8.03 -19.25 10.31
CA VAL A 3 6.88 -18.37 10.48
C VAL A 3 5.80 -18.89 9.54
N THR A 4 4.81 -19.56 10.12
CA THR A 4 3.50 -19.81 9.52
C THR A 4 2.91 -18.47 9.11
N MET A 5 2.96 -18.14 7.82
CA MET A 5 2.26 -16.98 7.28
C MET A 5 0.78 -17.32 7.21
N ALA A 6 0.10 -17.04 8.32
CA ALA A 6 -1.33 -17.15 8.46
C ALA A 6 -2.03 -16.30 7.40
N THR A 7 -3.09 -16.89 6.87
CA THR A 7 -4.19 -16.34 6.10
C THR A 7 -4.62 -14.99 6.66
N ASP A 8 -4.04 -13.91 6.16
CA ASP A 8 -4.47 -12.58 6.54
C ASP A 8 -4.36 -11.70 5.31
N GLU A 9 -5.49 -11.53 4.63
CA GLU A 9 -5.65 -10.63 3.50
C GLU A 9 -5.30 -9.18 3.88
N THR A 10 -5.12 -8.89 5.18
CA THR A 10 -4.67 -7.64 5.81
C THR A 10 -3.17 -7.64 6.21
N ALA A 11 -2.49 -8.78 6.31
CA ALA A 11 -1.08 -8.85 6.69
C ALA A 11 -0.21 -8.28 5.57
N TRP A 12 0.45 -7.17 5.85
CA TRP A 12 1.38 -6.54 4.94
C TRP A 12 2.61 -7.43 4.77
N THR A 13 2.60 -8.30 3.75
CA THR A 13 3.77 -9.09 3.39
C THR A 13 4.85 -8.19 2.81
N LEU A 14 6.10 -8.65 2.91
CA LEU A 14 7.26 -7.91 2.41
C LEU A 14 7.13 -7.59 0.91
N GLU A 15 6.52 -8.49 0.13
CA GLU A 15 6.19 -8.27 -1.28
C GLU A 15 5.17 -7.13 -1.43
N LYS A 16 4.05 -7.16 -0.69
CA LYS A 16 3.02 -6.11 -0.73
C LYS A 16 3.55 -4.74 -0.32
N VAL A 17 4.43 -4.68 0.68
CA VAL A 17 5.09 -3.44 1.13
C VAL A 17 6.08 -2.93 0.10
N GLN A 18 6.84 -3.81 -0.55
CA GLN A 18 7.73 -3.43 -1.65
C GLN A 18 6.93 -2.89 -2.83
N GLU A 19 5.85 -3.57 -3.22
CA GLU A 19 4.98 -3.13 -4.32
C GLU A 19 4.30 -1.79 -3.99
N LEU A 20 3.77 -1.62 -2.77
CA LEU A 20 3.25 -0.36 -2.24
C LEU A 20 4.29 0.77 -2.36
N ARG A 21 5.52 0.51 -1.93
CA ARG A 21 6.63 1.48 -1.96
C ARG A 21 7.01 1.84 -3.39
N SER A 22 7.12 0.87 -4.29
CA SER A 22 7.41 1.12 -5.70
C SER A 22 6.33 1.99 -6.33
N LEU A 23 5.06 1.64 -6.13
CA LEU A 23 3.94 2.41 -6.68
C LEU A 23 3.90 3.84 -6.11
N ALA A 24 4.12 4.01 -4.80
CA ALA A 24 4.17 5.33 -4.19
C ALA A 24 5.37 6.17 -4.67
N GLN A 25 6.53 5.55 -4.91
CA GLN A 25 7.70 6.19 -5.52
C GLN A 25 7.44 6.59 -6.98
N GLU A 26 6.71 5.77 -7.73
CA GLU A 26 6.24 6.08 -9.07
C GLU A 26 5.14 7.16 -9.11
N ARG A 27 4.79 7.74 -7.94
CA ARG A 27 3.73 8.74 -7.81
C ARG A 27 2.40 8.19 -8.36
N VAL A 28 2.12 6.92 -8.05
CA VAL A 28 0.83 6.27 -8.35
C VAL A 28 -0.19 6.69 -7.30
N PRO A 29 -1.41 7.08 -7.69
CA PRO A 29 -2.47 7.45 -6.75
C PRO A 29 -2.99 6.25 -5.95
N ILE A 30 -3.45 6.51 -4.73
CA ILE A 30 -3.90 5.47 -3.80
C ILE A 30 -5.03 4.61 -4.39
N SER A 31 -5.89 5.19 -5.22
CA SER A 31 -6.91 4.46 -6.00
C SER A 31 -6.35 3.32 -6.85
N VAL A 32 -5.26 3.58 -7.58
CA VAL A 32 -4.60 2.57 -8.42
C VAL A 32 -3.85 1.57 -7.55
N ILE A 33 -3.20 2.02 -6.47
CA ILE A 33 -2.50 1.13 -5.53
C ILE A 33 -3.48 0.15 -4.87
N SER A 34 -4.62 0.64 -4.42
CA SER A 34 -5.72 -0.17 -3.89
C SER A 34 -6.20 -1.21 -4.91
N LEU A 35 -6.36 -0.81 -6.17
CA LEU A 35 -6.75 -1.72 -7.25
C LEU A 35 -5.71 -2.83 -7.48
N ARG A 36 -4.42 -2.48 -7.46
CA ARG A 36 -3.29 -3.41 -7.65
C ARG A 36 -3.16 -4.39 -6.50
N LEU A 37 -3.18 -3.87 -5.28
CA LEU A 37 -3.04 -4.68 -4.07
C LEU A 37 -4.34 -5.37 -3.67
N LYS A 38 -5.47 -5.05 -4.35
CA LYS A 38 -6.83 -5.46 -4.00
C LYS A 38 -7.15 -5.20 -2.52
N ARG A 39 -6.67 -4.06 -2.00
CA ARG A 39 -6.82 -3.66 -0.60
C ARG A 39 -7.48 -2.29 -0.51
N PRO A 40 -8.29 -2.03 0.51
CA PRO A 40 -8.97 -0.75 0.66
C PRO A 40 -7.98 0.41 0.78
N ILE A 41 -8.39 1.57 0.22
CA ILE A 41 -7.64 2.83 0.21
C ILE A 41 -7.18 3.21 1.61
N GLU A 42 -8.04 3.02 2.61
CA GLU A 42 -7.75 3.33 4.02
C GLU A 42 -6.57 2.52 4.57
N THR A 43 -6.50 1.21 4.27
CA THR A 43 -5.37 0.38 4.71
C THR A 43 -4.09 0.76 3.96
N VAL A 44 -4.19 1.06 2.67
CA VAL A 44 -3.06 1.49 1.83
C VAL A 44 -2.53 2.85 2.30
N SER A 45 -3.40 3.83 2.54
CA SER A 45 -3.04 5.17 3.02
C SER A 45 -2.48 5.12 4.44
N ALA A 46 -3.10 4.35 5.34
CA ALA A 46 -2.58 4.13 6.68
C ALA A 46 -1.17 3.54 6.62
N LYS A 47 -0.95 2.51 5.80
CA LYS A 47 0.39 1.89 5.69
C LYS A 47 1.43 2.83 5.11
N LEU A 48 1.06 3.62 4.11
CA LEU A 48 1.95 4.63 3.53
C LEU A 48 2.31 5.71 4.55
N ALA A 49 1.32 6.18 5.33
CA ALA A 49 1.54 7.10 6.42
C ALA A 49 2.45 6.51 7.51
N GLU A 50 2.26 5.23 7.88
CA GLU A 50 3.14 4.52 8.82
C GLU A 50 4.59 4.41 8.32
N LEU A 51 4.77 4.23 7.01
CA LEU A 51 6.09 4.13 6.38
C LEU A 51 6.72 5.51 6.11
N GLY A 52 5.99 6.61 6.32
CA GLY A 52 6.43 7.96 5.97
C GLY A 52 6.57 8.20 4.46
N ILE A 53 5.90 7.40 3.64
CA ILE A 53 5.92 7.52 2.19
C ILE A 53 4.67 8.26 1.75
N THR A 54 4.82 9.43 1.12
CA THR A 54 3.71 10.19 0.54
C THR A 54 3.47 9.72 -0.90
N PRO A 55 2.40 8.95 -1.19
CA PRO A 55 2.02 8.60 -2.56
C PRO A 55 1.62 9.86 -3.34
N ALA A 56 1.35 9.70 -4.64
CA ALA A 56 0.74 10.82 -5.35
C ALA A 56 -0.62 11.17 -4.73
N PRO A 57 -0.89 12.47 -4.53
CA PRO A 57 -2.23 12.90 -4.19
C PRO A 57 -3.17 12.42 -5.29
N GLU A 58 -4.32 11.89 -4.90
CA GLU A 58 -5.41 11.65 -5.85
C GLU A 58 -5.68 12.99 -6.53
N ALA A 59 -5.54 13.04 -7.86
CA ALA A 59 -5.67 14.29 -8.62
C ALA A 59 -7.08 14.86 -8.40
N GLY A 60 -7.21 15.77 -7.43
CA GLY A 60 -8.49 16.28 -6.95
C GLY A 60 -8.47 16.87 -5.54
N ALA A 61 -7.33 17.39 -5.08
CA ALA A 61 -7.28 18.30 -3.93
C ALA A 61 -6.63 19.61 -4.38
N ASP A 62 -7.36 20.33 -5.22
CA ASP A 62 -7.30 21.80 -5.33
C ASP A 62 -8.61 22.34 -4.76
#